data_AF-A0A964A0P2-F1
#
_entry.id   AF-A0A964A0P2-F1
#
_cell.length_a   1.000
_cell.length_b   1.000
_cell.length_c   1.000
_cell.angle_alpha   90.00
_cell.angle_beta   90.00
_cell.angle_gamma   90.00
#
_symmetry.space_group_name_H-M   'P 1'
#
loop_
_entity.id
_entity.type
_entity.pdbx_description
1 polymer ?
#
loop_
_entity_poly.entity_id
_entity_poly.type
_entity_poly.pdbx_seq_one_letter_code
_entity_poly.pdbx_strand_id
1 'polypeptide(L)'
;GLGGTEFWGIYIEQSGIIWVTARGCTTRFDPSIPLPDPNAFALFTPADGLNCCVQSMYQDKSGNMWWGTGQGLYRFDGEHFYQVKQTGPW
;
A
#
# COMPACT_ATOMS: atom_id res chain seq x y z
N GLY A 1 -4.18 14.78 3.77
CA GLY A 1 -4.89 13.49 3.80
C GLY A 1 -4.19 12.50 2.91
N LEU A 2 -4.18 12.73 1.60
CA LEU A 2 -3.44 11.91 0.64
C LEU A 2 -2.02 12.46 0.40
N GLY A 3 -1.04 11.56 0.26
CA GLY A 3 0.33 11.93 -0.15
C GLY A 3 0.47 11.98 -1.68
N GLY A 4 1.28 12.92 -2.18
CA GLY A 4 1.62 13.04 -3.61
C GLY A 4 0.64 13.91 -4.44
N THR A 5 1.04 14.21 -5.68
CA THR A 5 0.27 15.03 -6.65
C THR A 5 -0.24 14.24 -7.86
N GLU A 6 0.15 12.98 -7.98
CA GLU A 6 -0.22 12.08 -9.08
C GLU A 6 -0.64 10.72 -8.52
N PHE A 7 -1.88 10.31 -8.79
CA PHE A 7 -2.46 9.05 -8.34
C PHE A 7 -2.55 8.06 -9.50
N TRP A 8 -2.07 6.85 -9.30
CA TRP A 8 -1.89 5.88 -10.38
C TRP A 8 -2.82 4.68 -10.24
N GLY A 9 -3.32 4.42 -9.03
CA GLY A 9 -4.22 3.31 -8.77
C GLY A 9 -4.97 3.45 -7.45
N ILE A 10 -6.13 2.80 -7.41
CA ILE A 10 -6.93 2.58 -6.22
C ILE A 10 -7.26 1.10 -6.13
N TYR A 11 -7.21 0.54 -4.93
CA TYR A 11 -7.56 -0.85 -4.67
C TYR A 11 -8.35 -0.94 -3.37
N ILE A 12 -9.44 -1.71 -3.37
CA ILE A 12 -10.22 -1.99 -2.17
C ILE A 12 -9.94 -3.43 -1.79
N GLU A 13 -9.33 -3.63 -0.62
CA GLU A 13 -9.09 -4.98 -0.09
C GLU A 13 -10.37 -5.57 0.53
N GLN A 14 -10.36 -6.87 0.79
CA GLN A 14 -11.52 -7.64 1.26
C GLN A 14 -12.15 -7.09 2.55
N SER A 15 -11.37 -6.43 3.40
CA SER A 15 -11.83 -5.80 4.65
C SER A 15 -12.62 -4.50 4.41
N GLY A 16 -12.56 -3.93 3.21
CA GLY A 16 -13.10 -2.61 2.87
C GLY A 16 -12.10 -1.46 2.98
N ILE A 17 -10.87 -1.72 3.43
CA ILE A 17 -9.79 -0.72 3.41
C ILE A 17 -9.45 -0.34 1.97
N ILE A 18 -9.16 0.94 1.77
CA ILE A 18 -8.86 1.52 0.47
C ILE A 18 -7.38 1.89 0.41
N TRP A 19 -6.68 1.32 -0.55
CA TRP A 19 -5.29 1.65 -0.87
C TRP A 19 -5.26 2.57 -2.08
N VAL A 20 -4.55 3.69 -1.94
CA VAL A 20 -4.36 4.68 -3.00
C VAL A 20 -2.87 4.82 -3.26
N THR A 21 -2.45 4.57 -4.50
CA THR A 21 -1.05 4.69 -4.88
C THR A 21 -0.79 6.04 -5.53
N ALA A 22 0.33 6.64 -5.15
CA ALA A 22 0.83 7.87 -5.74
C ALA A 22 2.32 7.73 -6.04
N ARG A 23 2.88 8.69 -6.78
CA ARG A 23 4.30 8.67 -7.12
C ARG A 23 5.17 8.62 -5.85
N GLY A 24 5.85 7.49 -5.64
CA GLY A 24 6.76 7.28 -4.52
C GLY A 24 6.09 7.16 -3.14
N CYS A 25 4.77 7.01 -3.05
CA CYS A 25 4.08 6.77 -1.79
C CYS A 25 2.80 5.96 -1.97
N THR A 26 2.30 5.39 -0.89
CA THR A 26 1.01 4.68 -0.84
C THR A 26 0.24 5.14 0.38
N THR A 27 -1.04 5.41 0.23
CA THR A 27 -1.92 5.78 1.33
C THR A 27 -2.92 4.65 1.59
N ARG A 28 -3.03 4.24 2.85
CA ARG A 28 -4.12 3.40 3.36
C ARG A 28 -5.20 4.30 3.93
N PHE A 29 -6.45 4.07 3.55
CA PHE A 29 -7.62 4.75 4.06
C PHE A 29 -8.60 3.73 4.68
N ASP A 30 -8.99 3.99 5.92
CA ASP A 30 -9.96 3.20 6.67
C ASP A 30 -11.31 3.93 6.70
N PRO A 31 -12.30 3.49 5.89
CA PRO A 31 -13.59 4.17 5.82
C PRO A 31 -14.47 3.94 7.06
N SER A 32 -14.07 3.06 7.98
CA SER A 32 -14.81 2.85 9.23
C SER A 32 -14.54 3.92 10.28
N ILE A 33 -13.44 4.68 10.13
CA ILE A 33 -13.03 5.74 11.05
C ILE A 33 -13.67 7.08 10.61
N PRO A 34 -14.48 7.75 11.46
CA PRO A 34 -15.09 9.02 11.12
C PRO A 34 -14.09 10.15 10.90
N LEU A 35 -14.32 10.97 9.87
CA LEU A 35 -13.54 12.20 9.66
C LEU A 35 -13.91 13.28 10.70
N PRO A 36 -12.95 14.13 11.11
CA PRO A 36 -11.60 14.31 10.57
C PRO A 36 -10.50 13.54 11.33
N ASP A 37 -10.80 12.39 11.93
CA ASP A 37 -9.79 11.63 12.68
C ASP A 37 -8.57 11.32 11.77
N PRO A 38 -7.36 11.76 12.14
CA PRO A 38 -6.17 11.54 11.32
C PRO A 38 -5.82 10.05 11.18
N ASN A 39 -6.25 9.19 12.10
CA ASN A 39 -6.01 7.75 12.06
C ASN A 39 -6.78 7.05 10.93
N ALA A 40 -7.75 7.73 10.31
CA ALA A 40 -8.41 7.24 9.11
C ALA A 40 -7.42 7.06 7.94
N PHE A 41 -6.27 7.75 7.96
CA PHE A 41 -5.26 7.68 6.91
C PHE A 41 -3.90 7.27 7.47
N ALA A 42 -3.24 6.35 6.78
CA ALA A 42 -1.82 6.07 6.98
C ALA A 42 -1.07 6.29 5.67
N LEU A 43 -0.04 7.13 5.71
CA LEU A 43 0.83 7.42 4.56
C LEU A 43 2.13 6.63 4.69
N PHE A 44 2.44 5.87 3.65
CA PHE A 44 3.68 5.12 3.51
C PHE A 44 4.56 5.75 2.44
N THR A 45 5.82 5.92 2.78
CA THR A 45 6.86 6.64 2.05
C THR A 45 8.05 5.72 1.80
N PRO A 46 9.12 6.16 1.10
CA PRO A 46 10.33 5.37 0.96
C PRO A 46 10.97 4.95 2.28
N ALA A 47 10.75 5.70 3.37
CA ALA A 47 11.25 5.36 4.70
C ALA A 47 10.60 4.08 5.25
N ASP A 48 9.40 3.75 4.79
CA ASP A 48 8.61 2.58 5.21
C ASP A 48 8.89 1.34 4.34
N GLY A 49 9.91 1.42 3.48
CA GLY A 49 10.41 0.30 2.66
C GLY A 49 9.90 0.26 1.21
N LEU A 50 9.00 1.16 0.82
CA LEU A 50 8.46 1.25 -0.55
C LEU A 50 9.08 2.43 -1.30
N ASN A 51 10.27 2.24 -1.87
CA ASN A 51 11.02 3.30 -2.56
C ASN A 51 10.84 3.29 -4.10
N CYS A 52 9.63 3.01 -4.58
CA CYS A 52 9.35 2.98 -6.02
C CYS A 52 7.88 3.21 -6.33
N CYS A 53 7.59 3.54 -7.60
CA CYS A 53 6.22 3.75 -8.06
C CYS A 53 5.48 2.41 -8.13
N VAL A 54 4.35 2.34 -7.43
CA VAL A 54 3.43 1.21 -7.50
C VAL A 54 2.61 1.30 -8.79
N GLN A 55 2.63 0.23 -9.56
CA GLN A 55 1.92 0.09 -10.83
C GLN A 55 0.68 -0.79 -10.70
N SER A 56 0.68 -1.72 -9.74
CA SER A 56 -0.46 -2.61 -9.49
C SER A 56 -0.52 -3.04 -8.02
N MET A 57 -1.72 -3.39 -7.58
CA MET A 57 -1.98 -3.95 -6.25
C MET A 57 -2.86 -5.19 -6.38
N TYR A 58 -2.64 -6.17 -5.51
CA TYR A 58 -3.41 -7.42 -5.50
C TYR A 58 -3.49 -8.00 -4.10
N GLN A 59 -4.66 -8.50 -3.70
CA GLN A 59 -4.83 -9.32 -2.51
C GLN A 59 -4.97 -10.79 -2.90
N ASP A 60 -4.17 -11.66 -2.29
CA ASP A 60 -4.33 -13.10 -2.48
C ASP A 60 -5.48 -13.68 -1.62
N LYS A 61 -5.71 -14.99 -1.79
CA LYS A 61 -6.78 -15.71 -1.08
C LYS A 61 -6.54 -15.86 0.42
N SER A 62 -5.29 -15.72 0.86
CA SER A 62 -4.92 -15.75 2.27
C SER A 62 -5.03 -14.37 2.92
N GLY A 63 -5.43 -13.34 2.15
CA GLY A 63 -5.57 -11.97 2.63
C GLY A 63 -4.30 -11.14 2.51
N ASN A 64 -3.21 -11.70 1.96
CA ASN A 64 -1.95 -10.99 1.84
C ASN A 64 -2.03 -9.95 0.72
N MET A 65 -1.50 -8.76 1.00
CA MET A 65 -1.45 -7.67 0.03
C MET A 65 -0.10 -7.59 -0.68
N TRP A 66 -0.16 -7.35 -1.98
CA TRP A 66 0.98 -7.35 -2.90
C TRP A 66 1.01 -6.06 -3.71
N TRP A 67 2.19 -5.45 -3.82
CA TRP A 67 2.45 -4.24 -4.59
C TRP A 67 3.42 -4.54 -5.73
N GLY A 68 2.91 -4.49 -6.96
CA GLY A 68 3.69 -4.59 -8.18
C GLY A 68 4.31 -3.24 -8.52
N THR A 69 5.63 -3.21 -8.68
CA THR A 69 6.39 -1.99 -8.94
C THR A 69 7.36 -2.21 -10.09
N GLY A 70 7.90 -1.13 -10.65
CA GLY A 70 8.98 -1.21 -11.64
C GLY A 70 10.28 -1.83 -11.10
N GLN A 71 10.41 -2.00 -9.77
CA GLN A 71 11.58 -2.60 -9.11
C GLN A 71 11.29 -4.00 -8.54
N GLY A 72 10.16 -4.60 -8.91
CA GLY A 72 9.75 -5.94 -8.46
C GLY A 72 8.53 -5.92 -7.56
N LEU A 73 8.37 -7.00 -6.80
CA LEU A 73 7.19 -7.27 -5.99
C LEU A 73 7.46 -6.95 -4.52
N TYR A 74 6.53 -6.26 -3.87
CA TYR A 74 6.59 -5.92 -2.45
C TYR A 74 5.40 -6.50 -1.70
N ARG A 75 5.62 -6.85 -0.43
CA ARG A 75 4.58 -7.23 0.52
C ARG A 75 4.56 -6.25 1.69
N PHE A 76 3.42 -6.18 2.36
CA PHE A 76 3.20 -5.42 3.58
C PHE A 76 2.93 -6.39 4.74
N ASP A 77 3.60 -6.20 5.88
CA ASP A 77 3.40 -7.01 7.09
C ASP A 77 2.43 -6.39 8.11
N GLY A 78 1.92 -5.19 7.83
CA GLY A 78 1.10 -4.41 8.76
C GLY A 78 1.80 -3.13 9.22
N GLU A 79 3.12 -3.06 9.10
CA GLU A 79 3.93 -1.91 9.51
C GLU A 79 4.88 -1.44 8.40
N HIS A 80 5.57 -2.37 7.73
CA HIS A 80 6.60 -2.07 6.74
C HIS A 80 6.38 -2.82 5.41
N PHE A 81 6.92 -2.23 4.35
CA PHE A 81 7.05 -2.87 3.06
C PHE A 81 8.39 -3.58 2.94
N TYR A 82 8.38 -4.80 2.40
CA TYR A 82 9.60 -5.52 2.07
C TYR A 82 9.53 -6.05 0.65
N GLN A 83 10.68 -5.97 -0.02
CA GLN A 83 10.83 -6.53 -1.36
C GLN A 83 10.87 -8.05 -1.26
N VAL A 84 9.98 -8.69 -2.01
CA VAL A 84 9.88 -10.13 -2.10
C VAL A 84 11.03 -10.65 -2.94
N LYS A 85 11.79 -11.59 -2.36
CA LYS A 85 12.93 -12.25 -3.02
C LYS A 85 12.63 -13.73 -3.22
N GLN A 86 13.38 -14.39 -4.10
CA GLN A 86 13.20 -15.82 -4.42
C GLN A 86 13.24 -16.74 -3.19
N THR A 87 13.87 -16.31 -2.09
CA THR A 87 14.03 -17.06 -0.85
C THR A 87 12.94 -16.78 0.21
N GLY A 88 11.88 -16.05 -0.13
CA GLY A 88 10.80 -15.70 0.79
C GLY A 88 11.14 -14.54 1.75
N PRO A 89 10.23 -14.19 2.68
CA PRO A 89 9.02 -14.93 3.07
C PRO A 89 7.83 -14.70 2.14
N TRP A 90 7.02 -15.75 1.93
CA TRP A 90 5.82 -15.73 1.09
C TRP A 90 4.55 -15.66 1.90
#